data_AF-A0A1H0GME2-F1
#
_entry.id   AF-A0A1H0GME2-F1
#
_cell.length_a   1.000
_cell.length_b   1.000
_cell.length_c   1.000
_cell.angle_alpha   90.00
_cell.angle_beta   90.00
_cell.angle_gamma   90.00
#
_symmetry.space_group_name_H-M   'P 1'
#
loop_
_entity.id
_entity.type
_entity.pdbx_description
1 polymer ?
#
loop_
_entity_poly.entity_id
_entity_poly.type
_entity_poly.pdbx_seq_one_letter_code
_entity_poly.pdbx_strand_id
1 'polypeptide(L)'
;MKKFFTYTAMIILTMTLFTSCDIEFWEDMEDRSEARTLDGTWTGYIDTYYYDRWGLTGDSYRTTMYFERTSAYSGWGYEVDYDLNSRYSDYYYCEFEWDIYKGSIRIRYADSWNDVYINDYRLSSNRFEGYMDDGTSKDIVFRLNYDNRFDWGYWNTRGITRSASDSTTTASAKVMASGKFAK
;
A
#
# COMPACT_ATOMS: atom_id res chain seq x y z
N MET A 1 -54.32 -0.78 -28.36
CA MET A 1 -53.01 -0.16 -28.06
C MET A 1 -52.23 -1.02 -27.05
N LYS A 2 -51.75 -2.22 -27.44
CA LYS A 2 -50.96 -3.11 -26.55
C LYS A 2 -49.73 -3.74 -27.20
N LYS A 3 -49.45 -3.44 -28.48
CA LYS A 3 -48.35 -4.06 -29.25
C LYS A 3 -47.10 -3.18 -29.36
N PHE A 4 -47.18 -1.91 -28.99
CA PHE A 4 -46.03 -0.99 -29.03
C PHE A 4 -45.13 -1.06 -27.77
N PHE A 5 -45.66 -1.55 -26.64
CA PHE A 5 -44.90 -1.64 -25.39
C PHE A 5 -43.95 -2.84 -25.32
N THR A 6 -44.16 -3.87 -26.14
CA THR A 6 -43.32 -5.09 -26.09
C THR A 6 -41.98 -4.90 -26.80
N TYR A 7 -41.90 -4.02 -27.81
CA TYR A 7 -40.66 -3.79 -28.55
C TYR A 7 -39.68 -2.85 -27.82
N THR A 8 -40.16 -1.95 -26.96
CA THR A 8 -39.30 -1.03 -26.20
C THR A 8 -38.55 -1.74 -25.07
N ALA A 9 -39.13 -2.80 -24.48
CA ALA A 9 -38.51 -3.53 -23.38
C ALA A 9 -37.30 -4.40 -23.81
N MET A 10 -37.27 -4.93 -25.04
CA MET A 10 -36.14 -5.72 -25.54
C MET A 10 -34.92 -4.88 -25.96
N ILE A 11 -35.09 -3.59 -26.27
CA ILE A 11 -33.97 -2.71 -26.65
C ILE A 11 -33.19 -2.23 -25.41
N ILE A 12 -33.83 -2.15 -24.24
CA ILE A 12 -33.18 -1.75 -22.98
C ILE A 12 -32.34 -2.89 -22.40
N LEU A 13 -32.73 -4.15 -22.63
CA LEU A 13 -31.99 -5.32 -22.13
C LEU A 13 -30.70 -5.61 -22.95
N THR A 14 -30.62 -5.16 -24.21
CA THR A 14 -29.40 -5.32 -25.02
C THR A 14 -28.36 -4.23 -24.77
N MET A 15 -28.74 -3.03 -24.35
CA MET A 15 -27.79 -1.96 -23.99
C MET A 15 -27.10 -2.18 -22.63
N THR A 16 -27.64 -3.03 -21.77
CA THR A 16 -27.06 -3.38 -20.45
C THR A 16 -26.02 -4.49 -20.53
N LEU A 17 -25.92 -5.21 -21.65
CA LEU A 17 -24.92 -6.27 -21.85
C LEU A 17 -23.60 -5.77 -22.45
N PHE A 18 -23.56 -4.55 -22.98
CA PHE A 18 -22.32 -3.95 -23.51
C PHE A 18 -21.58 -3.09 -22.49
N THR A 19 -22.19 -2.76 -21.35
CA THR A 19 -21.55 -1.93 -20.32
C THR A 19 -20.68 -2.74 -19.36
N SER A 20 -20.90 -4.04 -19.17
CA SER A 20 -20.16 -4.82 -18.18
C SER A 20 -18.76 -5.27 -18.63
N CYS A 21 -18.56 -5.57 -19.92
CA CYS A 21 -17.22 -5.92 -20.42
C CYS A 21 -16.30 -4.70 -20.53
N ASP A 22 -16.87 -3.55 -20.86
CA ASP A 22 -16.13 -2.29 -20.92
C ASP A 22 -15.65 -1.90 -19.51
N ILE A 23 -16.51 -2.02 -18.49
CA ILE A 23 -16.15 -1.69 -17.10
C ILE A 23 -14.94 -2.50 -16.62
N GLU A 24 -14.91 -3.83 -16.80
CA GLU A 24 -13.76 -4.65 -16.39
C GLU A 24 -12.48 -4.29 -17.17
N PHE A 25 -12.61 -3.88 -18.43
CA PHE A 25 -11.47 -3.44 -19.25
C PHE A 25 -10.93 -2.08 -18.82
N TRP A 26 -11.80 -1.13 -18.48
CA TRP A 26 -11.39 0.19 -18.00
C TRP A 26 -10.77 0.11 -16.60
N GLU A 27 -11.34 -0.70 -15.70
CA GLU A 27 -10.76 -0.97 -14.36
C GLU A 27 -9.37 -1.61 -14.48
N ASP A 28 -9.18 -2.59 -15.38
CA ASP A 28 -7.86 -3.19 -15.65
C ASP A 28 -6.83 -2.16 -16.11
N MET A 29 -7.23 -1.23 -16.98
CA MET A 29 -6.35 -0.17 -17.46
C MET A 29 -6.00 0.85 -16.37
N GLU A 30 -6.94 1.13 -15.48
CA GLU A 30 -6.75 2.04 -14.35
C GLU A 30 -5.75 1.45 -13.36
N ASP A 31 -5.95 0.22 -12.88
CA ASP A 31 -5.04 -0.46 -11.94
C ASP A 31 -3.59 -0.49 -12.48
N ARG A 32 -3.42 -0.73 -13.80
CA ARG A 32 -2.09 -0.71 -14.44
C ARG A 32 -1.46 0.67 -14.49
N SER A 33 -2.28 1.70 -14.70
CA SER A 33 -1.83 3.09 -14.72
C SER A 33 -1.42 3.54 -13.32
N GLU A 34 -2.19 3.14 -12.31
CA GLU A 34 -1.88 3.38 -10.91
C GLU A 34 -0.59 2.67 -10.49
N ALA A 35 -0.43 1.39 -10.84
CA ALA A 35 0.79 0.64 -10.56
C ALA A 35 2.03 1.33 -11.15
N ARG A 36 1.92 1.88 -12.37
CA ARG A 36 3.00 2.68 -13.00
C ARG A 36 3.27 3.99 -12.28
N THR A 37 2.22 4.65 -11.78
CA THR A 37 2.35 5.92 -11.08
C THR A 37 2.93 5.74 -9.69
N LEU A 38 2.62 4.62 -9.03
CA LEU A 38 3.09 4.26 -7.69
C LEU A 38 4.60 3.97 -7.67
N ASP A 39 5.18 3.54 -8.78
CA ASP A 39 6.59 3.20 -8.93
C ASP A 39 7.51 4.37 -8.52
N GLY A 40 8.29 4.17 -7.45
CA GLY A 40 9.18 5.17 -6.87
C GLY A 40 9.05 5.33 -5.37
N THR A 41 9.66 6.40 -4.85
CA THR A 41 9.73 6.67 -3.41
C THR A 41 8.73 7.75 -3.00
N TRP A 42 8.08 7.56 -1.88
CA TRP A 42 7.02 8.39 -1.34
C TRP A 42 7.26 8.67 0.13
N THR A 43 7.25 9.95 0.51
CA THR A 43 7.55 10.35 1.88
C THR A 43 6.49 11.28 2.43
N GLY A 44 6.10 11.07 3.69
CA GLY A 44 5.12 11.89 4.39
C GLY A 44 4.74 11.30 5.74
N TYR A 45 3.44 11.27 6.04
CA TYR A 45 2.92 10.93 7.37
C TYR A 45 1.79 9.91 7.29
N ILE A 46 1.69 9.08 8.33
CA ILE A 46 0.60 8.13 8.56
C ILE A 46 0.10 8.36 10.00
N ASP A 47 -1.19 8.66 10.17
CA ASP A 47 -1.71 9.26 11.41
C ASP A 47 -1.88 8.22 12.56
N THR A 48 -2.72 7.20 12.40
CA THR A 48 -3.13 6.28 13.50
C THR A 48 -2.51 4.88 13.45
N TYR A 49 -1.76 4.56 12.40
CA TYR A 49 -1.20 3.23 12.13
C TYR A 49 -0.35 2.65 13.27
N TYR A 50 0.45 3.51 13.89
CA TYR A 50 1.40 3.11 14.91
C TYR A 50 0.74 2.67 16.22
N TYR A 51 -0.47 3.16 16.49
CA TYR A 51 -1.24 2.71 17.64
C TYR A 51 -1.75 1.28 17.42
N ASP A 52 -2.33 1.01 16.26
CA ASP A 52 -2.90 -0.31 15.96
C ASP A 52 -1.81 -1.38 15.77
N ARG A 53 -0.68 -1.03 15.15
CA ARG A 53 0.41 -1.98 14.88
C ARG A 53 1.32 -2.20 16.09
N TRP A 54 1.66 -1.14 16.83
CA TRP A 54 2.71 -1.17 17.86
C TRP A 54 2.28 -0.62 19.23
N GLY A 55 1.02 -0.21 19.41
CA GLY A 55 0.54 0.38 20.66
C GLY A 55 1.07 1.79 20.95
N LEU A 56 1.64 2.45 19.94
CA LEU A 56 2.27 3.76 20.08
C LEU A 56 1.29 4.89 19.77
N THR A 57 1.14 5.83 20.70
CA THR A 57 0.27 6.99 20.53
C THR A 57 1.06 8.24 20.18
N GLY A 58 0.71 8.92 19.09
CA GLY A 58 1.19 10.27 18.76
C GLY A 58 1.32 10.54 17.26
N ASP A 59 1.29 11.82 16.88
CA ASP A 59 1.33 12.27 15.47
C ASP A 59 2.78 12.51 14.97
N SER A 60 3.77 11.94 15.66
CA SER A 60 5.18 12.28 15.47
C SER A 60 5.91 11.32 14.54
N TYR A 61 5.22 10.67 13.60
CA TYR A 61 5.84 9.63 12.79
C TYR A 61 5.85 9.97 11.31
N ARG A 62 7.05 9.92 10.72
CA ARG A 62 7.26 10.15 9.29
C ARG A 62 7.57 8.82 8.62
N THR A 63 6.84 8.54 7.56
CA THR A 63 7.02 7.34 6.75
C THR A 63 7.67 7.70 5.42
N THR A 64 8.60 6.86 4.99
CA THR A 64 9.07 6.80 3.61
C THR A 64 8.89 5.39 3.08
N MET A 65 8.12 5.24 1.99
CA MET A 65 7.90 3.98 1.30
C MET A 65 8.53 4.02 -0.08
N TYR A 66 9.13 2.92 -0.51
CA TYR A 66 9.51 2.69 -1.90
C TYR A 66 8.68 1.56 -2.47
N PHE A 67 8.16 1.79 -3.66
CA PHE A 67 7.47 0.79 -4.46
C PHE A 67 8.29 0.55 -5.73
N GLU A 68 8.74 -0.67 -5.93
CA GLU A 68 9.31 -1.12 -7.21
C GLU A 68 8.31 -2.01 -7.91
N ARG A 69 7.89 -1.60 -9.10
CA ARG A 69 6.96 -2.39 -9.91
C ARG A 69 7.70 -3.49 -10.68
N THR A 70 7.32 -4.75 -10.45
CA THR A 70 7.90 -5.91 -11.17
C THR A 70 6.93 -6.57 -12.15
N SER A 71 5.64 -6.23 -12.09
CA SER A 71 4.62 -6.72 -13.02
C SER A 71 3.66 -5.61 -13.48
N ALA A 72 2.60 -5.98 -14.19
CA ALA A 72 1.57 -5.03 -14.60
C ALA A 72 0.79 -4.43 -13.41
N TYR A 73 0.66 -5.18 -12.31
CA TYR A 73 -0.20 -4.83 -11.16
C TYR A 73 0.49 -5.03 -9.81
N SER A 74 1.74 -5.45 -9.78
CA SER A 74 2.40 -5.86 -8.54
C SER A 74 3.87 -5.53 -8.52
N GLY A 75 4.43 -5.62 -7.32
CA GLY A 75 5.82 -5.29 -7.07
C GLY A 75 6.28 -5.71 -5.69
N TRP A 76 7.45 -5.20 -5.35
CA TRP A 76 8.01 -5.26 -4.00
C TRP A 76 8.35 -3.85 -3.54
N GLY A 77 8.67 -3.70 -2.28
CA GLY A 77 8.97 -2.42 -1.70
C GLY A 77 9.53 -2.53 -0.31
N TYR A 78 9.81 -1.38 0.27
CA TYR A 78 10.22 -1.27 1.66
C TYR A 78 9.72 0.04 2.26
N GLU A 79 9.46 0.00 3.55
CA GLU A 79 9.01 1.11 4.36
C GLU A 79 10.06 1.42 5.42
N VAL A 80 10.30 2.72 5.63
CA VAL A 80 11.00 3.22 6.80
C VAL A 80 10.14 4.22 7.52
N ASP A 81 9.94 3.96 8.80
CA ASP A 81 9.24 4.84 9.72
C ASP A 81 10.24 5.48 10.66
N TYR A 82 10.06 6.78 10.94
CA TYR A 82 10.89 7.54 11.86
C TYR A 82 10.06 8.26 12.90
N ASP A 83 10.56 8.31 14.13
CA ASP A 83 10.11 9.31 15.09
C ASP A 83 10.67 10.68 14.68
N LEU A 84 9.78 11.64 14.44
CA LEU A 84 10.09 13.05 14.15
C LEU A 84 10.93 13.69 15.27
N ASN A 85 10.76 13.23 16.51
CA ASN A 85 11.48 13.72 17.69
C ASN A 85 12.86 13.06 17.85
N SER A 86 13.14 11.97 17.12
CA SER A 86 14.39 11.19 17.20
C SER A 86 14.87 10.79 15.80
N ARG A 87 14.98 11.80 14.93
CA ARG A 87 15.25 11.64 13.50
C ARG A 87 16.56 10.87 13.26
N TYR A 88 16.47 9.73 12.58
CA TYR A 88 17.55 8.81 12.21
C TYR A 88 18.12 7.90 13.31
N SER A 89 17.75 8.11 14.58
CA SER A 89 18.13 7.23 15.70
C SER A 89 17.03 6.22 16.04
N ASP A 90 15.77 6.65 15.94
CA ASP A 90 14.62 5.79 16.16
C ASP A 90 13.88 5.56 14.84
N TYR A 91 13.92 4.31 14.37
CA TYR A 91 13.28 3.91 13.13
C TYR A 91 12.87 2.44 13.12
N TYR A 92 11.90 2.15 12.26
CA TYR A 92 11.55 0.81 11.84
C TYR A 92 11.76 0.67 10.33
N TYR A 93 12.36 -0.44 9.88
CA TYR A 93 12.48 -0.78 8.46
C TYR A 93 11.80 -2.13 8.23
N CYS A 94 10.94 -2.19 7.21
CA CYS A 94 10.28 -3.43 6.79
C CYS A 94 10.17 -3.53 5.28
N GLU A 95 10.44 -4.72 4.74
CA GLU A 95 10.13 -5.04 3.35
C GLU A 95 8.65 -5.41 3.20
N PHE A 96 8.10 -5.26 2.01
CA PHE A 96 6.75 -5.70 1.68
C PHE A 96 6.61 -6.10 0.22
N GLU A 97 5.62 -6.95 -0.06
CA GLU A 97 5.09 -7.14 -1.41
C GLU A 97 3.82 -6.30 -1.58
N TRP A 98 3.52 -5.89 -2.81
CA TRP A 98 2.28 -5.18 -3.09
C TRP A 98 1.62 -5.62 -4.40
N ASP A 99 0.31 -5.45 -4.47
CA ASP A 99 -0.49 -5.64 -5.68
C ASP A 99 -1.70 -4.70 -5.70
N ILE A 100 -2.14 -4.33 -6.90
CA ILE A 100 -3.35 -3.54 -7.14
C ILE A 100 -4.41 -4.44 -7.75
N TYR A 101 -5.61 -4.39 -7.18
CA TYR A 101 -6.77 -5.09 -7.69
C TYR A 101 -8.03 -4.28 -7.42
N LYS A 102 -8.73 -3.88 -8.48
CA LYS A 102 -10.00 -3.14 -8.44
C LYS A 102 -9.91 -1.86 -7.60
N GLY A 103 -8.91 -1.04 -7.87
CA GLY A 103 -8.70 0.24 -7.17
C GLY A 103 -8.31 0.11 -5.69
N SER A 104 -7.82 -1.06 -5.27
CA SER A 104 -7.29 -1.31 -3.93
C SER A 104 -5.84 -1.75 -4.04
N ILE A 105 -4.94 -1.13 -3.27
CA ILE A 105 -3.55 -1.58 -3.16
C ILE A 105 -3.45 -2.44 -1.91
N ARG A 106 -3.09 -3.70 -2.08
CA ARG A 106 -2.78 -4.61 -0.98
C ARG A 106 -1.29 -4.60 -0.72
N ILE A 107 -0.90 -4.43 0.54
CA ILE A 107 0.48 -4.49 1.03
C ILE A 107 0.61 -5.66 1.98
N ARG A 108 1.61 -6.52 1.72
CA ARG A 108 1.93 -7.71 2.50
C ARG A 108 3.30 -7.51 3.13
N TYR A 109 3.29 -6.97 4.33
CA TYR A 109 4.50 -6.72 5.09
C TYR A 109 5.22 -8.02 5.44
N ALA A 110 6.54 -7.90 5.57
CA ALA A 110 7.37 -9.04 5.85
C ALA A 110 7.27 -9.51 7.32
N ASP A 111 6.83 -8.64 8.22
CA ASP A 111 6.73 -8.85 9.68
C ASP A 111 5.29 -8.99 10.20
N SER A 112 4.28 -8.82 9.34
CA SER A 112 2.87 -8.85 9.71
C SER A 112 2.19 -10.14 9.23
N TRP A 113 1.19 -10.57 10.01
CA TRP A 113 0.31 -11.69 9.65
C TRP A 113 -0.92 -11.22 8.87
N ASN A 114 -1.25 -9.93 8.96
CA ASN A 114 -2.38 -9.32 8.28
C ASN A 114 -1.89 -8.43 7.13
N ASP A 115 -2.61 -8.52 6.01
CA ASP A 115 -2.45 -7.62 4.87
C ASP A 115 -2.93 -6.22 5.26
N VAL A 116 -2.29 -5.20 4.71
CA VAL A 116 -2.78 -3.81 4.78
C VAL A 116 -3.39 -3.47 3.43
N TYR A 117 -4.59 -2.90 3.44
CA TYR A 117 -5.29 -2.45 2.25
C TYR A 117 -5.29 -0.93 2.22
N ILE A 118 -4.91 -0.37 1.08
CA ILE A 118 -5.02 1.05 0.78
C ILE A 118 -6.22 1.23 -0.14
N ASN A 119 -7.20 1.96 0.37
CA ASN A 119 -8.50 2.18 -0.26
C ASN A 119 -8.82 3.68 -0.33
N ASP A 120 -9.74 4.05 -1.23
CA ASP A 120 -10.25 5.42 -1.37
C ASP A 120 -9.11 6.46 -1.47
N TYR A 121 -8.07 6.13 -2.24
CA TYR A 121 -6.87 6.94 -2.37
C TYR A 121 -6.90 7.86 -3.58
N ARG A 122 -6.04 8.86 -3.55
CA ARG A 122 -5.69 9.72 -4.66
C ARG A 122 -4.21 9.55 -4.96
N LEU A 123 -3.90 9.12 -6.17
CA LEU A 123 -2.55 8.96 -6.67
C LEU A 123 -2.33 9.87 -7.90
N SER A 124 -1.27 10.68 -7.85
CA SER A 124 -0.79 11.50 -8.97
C SER A 124 0.73 11.50 -9.00
N SER A 125 1.34 12.10 -10.01
CA SER A 125 2.81 12.14 -10.18
C SER A 125 3.61 12.73 -9.01
N ASN A 126 2.95 13.37 -8.05
CA ASN A 126 3.60 14.01 -6.90
C ASN A 126 2.88 13.83 -5.56
N ARG A 127 1.71 13.18 -5.54
CA ARG A 127 0.89 13.05 -4.33
C ARG A 127 0.26 11.66 -4.26
N PHE A 128 0.34 11.06 -3.07
CA PHE A 128 -0.27 9.79 -2.76
C PHE A 128 -0.89 9.89 -1.36
N GLU A 129 -2.21 9.89 -1.28
CA GLU A 129 -2.94 10.04 -0.01
C GLU A 129 -4.21 9.20 -0.03
N GLY A 130 -4.67 8.75 1.13
CA GLY A 130 -5.84 7.89 1.22
C GLY A 130 -5.97 7.28 2.60
N TYR A 131 -6.60 6.11 2.64
CA TYR A 131 -6.85 5.37 3.87
C TYR A 131 -6.19 4.00 3.81
N MET A 132 -5.55 3.61 4.91
CA MET A 132 -5.07 2.26 5.15
C MET A 132 -6.02 1.55 6.13
N ASP A 133 -6.17 0.25 5.97
CA ASP A 133 -6.83 -0.64 6.94
C ASP A 133 -6.16 -2.01 6.97
N ASP A 134 -6.27 -2.72 8.09
CA ASP A 134 -5.77 -4.09 8.26
C ASP A 134 -6.85 -5.16 8.01
N GLY A 135 -7.92 -4.77 7.29
CA GLY A 135 -9.11 -5.58 7.08
C GLY A 135 -10.18 -5.43 8.18
N THR A 136 -9.98 -4.59 9.21
CA THR A 136 -10.96 -4.38 10.29
C THR A 136 -11.76 -3.08 10.16
N SER A 137 -11.11 -1.92 9.98
CA SER A 137 -11.78 -0.62 9.81
C SER A 137 -10.89 0.40 9.08
N LYS A 138 -11.50 1.23 8.22
CA LYS A 138 -10.84 2.22 7.34
C LYS A 138 -10.47 3.52 8.08
N ASP A 139 -9.52 3.44 9.01
CA ASP A 139 -9.34 4.52 9.98
C ASP A 139 -7.96 5.19 9.94
N ILE A 140 -7.04 4.73 9.08
CA ILE A 140 -5.66 5.23 9.04
C ILE A 140 -5.45 6.13 7.83
N VAL A 141 -5.38 7.44 8.06
CA VAL A 141 -5.09 8.41 6.99
C VAL A 141 -3.59 8.48 6.74
N PHE A 142 -3.19 8.43 5.47
CA PHE A 142 -1.83 8.72 5.05
C PHE A 142 -1.78 9.86 4.03
N ARG A 143 -0.67 10.59 4.05
CA ARG A 143 -0.38 11.68 3.09
C ARG A 143 1.10 11.65 2.74
N LEU A 144 1.43 11.24 1.53
CA LEU A 144 2.78 11.11 1.01
C LEU A 144 2.98 11.97 -0.24
N ASN A 145 4.20 12.44 -0.43
CA ASN A 145 4.63 13.14 -1.64
C ASN A 145 5.74 12.34 -2.31
N TYR A 146 5.79 12.39 -3.63
CA TYR A 146 6.85 11.75 -4.40
C TYR A 146 8.22 12.34 -3.99
N ASP A 147 9.16 11.49 -3.62
CA ASP A 147 10.46 11.86 -3.04
C ASP A 147 11.60 11.08 -3.69
N ASN A 148 12.06 11.56 -4.85
CA ASN A 148 13.20 10.96 -5.56
C ASN A 148 14.57 11.29 -4.95
N ARG A 149 14.63 11.94 -3.78
CA ARG A 149 15.88 12.38 -3.14
C ARG A 149 16.23 11.57 -1.91
N PHE A 150 15.33 10.71 -1.46
CA PHE A 150 15.58 9.88 -0.31
C PHE A 150 16.73 8.90 -0.60
N ASP A 151 17.73 8.89 0.28
CA ASP A 151 18.91 8.05 0.13
C ASP A 151 18.67 6.68 0.74
N TRP A 152 18.36 5.72 -0.13
CA TRP A 152 18.21 4.31 0.23
C TRP A 152 19.54 3.61 0.52
N GLY A 153 20.70 4.21 0.19
CA GLY A 153 22.01 3.60 0.39
C GLY A 153 22.31 3.25 1.86
N TYR A 154 21.83 4.06 2.80
CA TYR A 154 21.93 3.77 4.22
C TYR A 154 21.12 2.54 4.66
N TRP A 155 19.93 2.36 4.09
CA TRP A 155 19.03 1.25 4.40
C TRP A 155 19.48 -0.04 3.72
N ASN A 156 20.00 0.07 2.49
CA ASN A 156 20.59 -1.04 1.74
C ASN A 156 21.86 -1.60 2.42
N THR A 157 22.58 -0.79 3.21
CA THR A 157 23.80 -1.20 3.93
C THR A 157 23.55 -1.67 5.35
N ARG A 158 22.41 -1.30 5.96
CA ARG A 158 21.88 -1.93 7.18
C ARG A 158 21.26 -3.27 6.83
N GLY A 159 22.12 -4.18 6.37
CA GLY A 159 21.75 -5.53 6.03
C GLY A 159 20.90 -6.15 7.13
N ILE A 160 19.78 -6.73 6.71
CA ILE A 160 19.07 -7.85 7.32
C ILE A 160 19.57 -8.21 8.71
N THR A 161 19.08 -7.50 9.73
CA THR A 161 19.48 -7.80 11.10
C THR A 161 18.60 -8.94 11.60
N ARG A 162 19.01 -10.18 11.28
CA ARG A 162 18.45 -11.39 11.90
C ARG A 162 18.66 -11.27 13.42
N SER A 163 17.65 -10.82 14.16
CA SER A 163 17.59 -11.12 15.59
C SER A 163 17.29 -12.60 15.72
N ALA A 164 18.35 -13.39 15.67
CA ALA A 164 18.32 -14.79 16.04
C ALA A 164 18.09 -14.86 17.55
N SER A 165 16.83 -14.96 17.96
CA SER A 165 16.50 -15.62 19.23
C SER A 165 15.55 -16.77 18.95
N ASP A 166 16.20 -17.92 18.87
CA ASP A 166 15.71 -19.27 19.09
C ASP A 166 15.01 -20.03 17.97
N SER A 167 15.52 -21.24 17.81
CA SER A 167 15.27 -22.21 16.76
C SER A 167 13.94 -22.93 17.01
N THR A 168 13.06 -22.98 16.01
CA THR A 168 12.58 -24.22 15.34
C THR A 168 11.28 -23.94 14.59
N THR A 169 11.34 -23.76 13.27
CA THR A 169 10.41 -24.28 12.24
C THR A 169 10.52 -23.49 10.94
N THR A 170 10.24 -24.21 9.85
CA THR A 170 10.48 -23.90 8.45
C THR A 170 9.55 -22.80 7.92
N ALA A 171 10.02 -21.56 7.79
CA ALA A 171 9.54 -20.55 6.85
C ALA A 171 10.58 -19.42 6.77
N SER A 172 10.80 -18.88 5.58
CA SER A 172 11.74 -17.79 5.29
C SER A 172 11.75 -16.72 6.38
N ALA A 173 12.81 -16.64 7.19
CA ALA A 173 12.97 -15.60 8.19
C ALA A 173 13.09 -14.25 7.47
N LYS A 174 12.01 -13.48 7.50
CA LYS A 174 11.84 -12.22 6.80
C LYS A 174 12.61 -11.09 7.50
N VAL A 175 13.17 -10.20 6.69
CA VAL A 175 14.17 -9.19 7.03
C VAL A 175 13.59 -8.08 7.91
N MET A 176 14.24 -7.79 9.04
CA MET A 176 13.93 -6.64 9.91
C MET A 176 15.23 -5.95 10.31
N ALA A 177 15.25 -4.63 10.32
CA ALA A 177 16.32 -3.85 10.94
C ALA A 177 15.68 -2.73 11.76
N SER A 178 15.97 -2.67 13.06
CA SER A 178 15.45 -1.62 13.95
C SER A 178 16.59 -0.97 14.73
N GLY A 179 16.51 0.37 14.82
CA GLY A 179 17.45 1.20 15.59
C GLY A 179 16.95 1.43 17.00
N LYS A 180 15.62 1.74 17.14
CA LYS A 180 14.77 1.33 18.27
C LYS A 180 13.25 1.63 18.25
N PHE A 181 12.46 1.26 17.23
CA PHE A 181 10.99 1.21 17.41
C PHE A 181 10.56 -0.07 18.15
N ALA A 182 10.50 0.02 19.49
CA ALA A 182 9.58 -0.68 20.41
C ALA A 182 9.92 -0.37 21.89
N LYS A 183 8.95 0.27 22.58
CA LYS A 183 8.36 -0.28 23.80
C LYS A 183 6.86 -0.06 23.77
#